data_AF-A0A7V9JFE3-F1
#
_entry.id   AF-A0A7V9JFE3-F1
#
_cell.length_a   1.000
_cell.length_b   1.000
_cell.length_c   1.000
_cell.angle_alpha   90.00
_cell.angle_beta   90.00
_cell.angle_gamma   90.00
#
_symmetry.space_group_name_H-M   'P 1'
#
loop_
_entity.id
_entity.type
_entity.pdbx_description
1 polymer ?
#
loop_
_entity_poly.entity_id
_entity_poly.type
_entity_poly.pdbx_seq_one_letter_code
_entity_poly.pdbx_strand_id
1 'polypeptide(L)'
;STKPAGLPSQQPIYEVYAVRYAMLPGYPTRELIAGADTSRRTDVAMFVWLLKGPGQRTVLVDAGFYREEFVRAAQPADYQRPSDALDSLGVSPASVTDIIISHVHWDHLGGADLFPNARVWIQRAEYEYYAVATPTRLNTRPSAPALERS
;
A
#
# COMPACT_ATOMS: atom_id res chain seq x y z
N SER A 1 -20.83 14.85 -44.03
CA SER A 1 -19.42 14.73 -43.65
C SER A 1 -19.34 13.84 -42.42
N THR A 2 -18.99 12.57 -42.60
CA THR A 2 -18.89 11.58 -41.52
C THR A 2 -17.45 11.53 -41.02
N LYS A 3 -17.26 11.82 -39.73
CA LYS A 3 -15.97 11.72 -39.04
C LYS A 3 -15.60 10.22 -38.97
N PRO A 4 -14.42 9.79 -39.42
CA PRO A 4 -14.05 8.38 -39.28
C PRO A 4 -13.93 8.03 -37.80
N ALA A 5 -14.58 6.94 -37.39
CA ALA A 5 -14.41 6.35 -36.07
C ALA A 5 -12.96 5.89 -35.95
N GLY A 6 -12.21 6.49 -35.02
CA GLY A 6 -10.85 6.06 -34.71
C GLY A 6 -10.87 4.59 -34.28
N LEU A 7 -9.90 3.81 -34.75
CA LEU A 7 -9.69 2.44 -34.30
C LEU A 7 -9.62 2.41 -32.76
N PRO A 8 -10.22 1.41 -32.10
CA PRO A 8 -10.12 1.30 -30.65
C PRO A 8 -8.64 1.25 -30.24
N SER A 9 -8.23 2.18 -29.37
CA SER A 9 -6.88 2.18 -28.81
C SER A 9 -6.66 0.85 -28.09
N GLN A 10 -5.59 0.14 -28.44
CA GLN A 10 -5.20 -1.08 -27.73
C GLN A 10 -5.04 -0.77 -26.24
N GLN A 11 -5.53 -1.66 -25.37
CA GLN A 11 -5.40 -1.47 -23.94
C GLN A 11 -3.92 -1.36 -23.55
N PRO A 12 -3.56 -0.45 -22.63
CA PRO A 12 -2.18 -0.32 -22.17
C PRO A 12 -1.74 -1.60 -21.46
N ILE A 13 -0.52 -2.06 -21.75
CA ILE A 13 0.08 -3.23 -21.11
C ILE A 13 0.91 -2.77 -19.92
N TYR A 14 0.77 -3.46 -18.78
CA TYR A 14 1.57 -3.22 -17.59
C TYR A 14 2.32 -4.48 -17.18
N GLU A 15 3.56 -4.30 -16.73
CA GLU A 15 4.28 -5.30 -15.94
C GLU A 15 4.01 -5.03 -14.46
N VAL A 16 3.73 -6.08 -13.68
CA VAL A 16 3.37 -5.96 -12.26
C VAL A 16 4.32 -6.79 -11.42
N TYR A 17 4.91 -6.17 -10.40
CA TYR A 17 5.89 -6.78 -9.51
C TYR A 17 5.45 -6.65 -8.06
N ALA A 18 5.52 -7.74 -7.30
CA ALA A 18 5.46 -7.70 -5.85
C ALA A 18 6.88 -7.48 -5.31
N VAL A 19 7.15 -6.30 -4.73
CA VAL A 19 8.47 -5.94 -4.22
C VAL A 19 8.48 -6.15 -2.71
N ARG A 20 9.09 -7.24 -2.25
CA ARG A 20 9.23 -7.52 -0.80
C ARG A 20 10.26 -6.58 -0.22
N TYR A 21 9.89 -5.81 0.80
CA TYR A 21 10.83 -4.93 1.51
C TYR A 21 11.07 -5.36 2.96
N ALA A 22 10.28 -6.29 3.51
CA ALA A 22 10.47 -6.82 4.85
C ALA A 22 9.74 -8.15 5.07
N MET A 23 10.04 -8.81 6.18
CA MET A 23 9.26 -9.89 6.76
C MET A 23 9.03 -9.64 8.25
N LEU A 24 7.82 -9.86 8.76
CA LEU A 24 7.50 -9.87 10.18
C LEU A 24 7.51 -11.32 10.67
N PRO A 25 8.58 -11.78 11.36
CA PRO A 25 8.70 -13.16 11.79
C PRO A 25 7.76 -13.44 12.97
N GLY A 26 7.14 -14.63 12.96
CA GLY A 26 6.36 -15.11 14.09
C GLY A 26 5.18 -14.21 14.47
N TYR A 27 4.50 -13.60 13.50
CA TYR A 27 3.34 -12.76 13.78
C TYR A 27 2.18 -13.62 14.33
N PRO A 28 1.43 -13.17 15.35
CA PRO A 28 0.33 -13.95 15.90
C PRO A 28 -0.77 -14.16 14.84
N THR A 29 -1.01 -15.41 14.45
CA THR A 29 -1.92 -15.73 13.33
C THR A 29 -3.36 -15.24 13.57
N ARG A 30 -3.79 -15.14 14.83
CA ARG A 30 -5.11 -14.62 15.23
C ARG A 30 -5.34 -13.15 14.84
N GLU A 31 -4.28 -12.37 14.64
CA GLU A 31 -4.39 -10.98 14.18
C GLU A 31 -4.62 -10.92 12.65
N LEU A 32 -4.38 -12.03 11.93
CA LEU A 32 -4.59 -12.14 10.49
C LEU A 32 -5.89 -12.88 10.16
N ILE A 33 -6.24 -13.90 10.95
CA ILE A 33 -7.36 -14.80 10.69
C ILE A 33 -8.22 -14.89 11.95
N ALA A 34 -9.46 -14.39 11.85
CA ALA A 34 -10.43 -14.50 12.93
C ALA A 34 -10.69 -15.96 13.31
N GLY A 35 -10.65 -16.26 14.60
CA GLY A 35 -10.86 -17.61 15.13
C GLY A 35 -9.64 -18.55 15.03
N ALA A 36 -8.48 -18.07 14.58
CA ALA A 36 -7.26 -18.88 14.60
C ALA A 36 -6.78 -19.14 16.05
N ASP A 37 -6.10 -20.28 16.20
CA ASP A 37 -5.46 -20.67 17.46
C ASP A 37 -4.52 -19.58 18.00
N THR A 38 -4.56 -19.36 19.33
CA THR A 38 -3.84 -18.26 19.99
C THR A 38 -2.33 -18.48 20.09
N SER A 39 -1.88 -19.73 20.04
CA SER A 39 -0.46 -20.10 20.07
C SER A 39 0.19 -20.07 18.69
N ARG A 40 -0.61 -20.19 17.61
CA ARG A 40 -0.10 -20.22 16.24
C ARG A 40 0.63 -18.91 15.87
N ARG A 41 1.73 -19.07 15.15
CA ARG A 41 2.58 -18.00 14.61
C ARG A 41 2.73 -18.15 13.11
N THR A 42 2.84 -17.04 12.38
CA THR A 42 2.97 -17.01 10.92
C THR A 42 3.85 -15.85 10.52
N ASP A 43 4.80 -16.09 9.63
CA ASP A 43 5.62 -15.03 9.06
C ASP A 43 4.80 -14.24 8.04
N VAL A 44 4.86 -12.91 8.11
CA VAL A 44 4.16 -12.01 7.19
C VAL A 44 5.17 -11.32 6.30
N ALA A 45 5.08 -11.53 4.98
CA ALA A 45 5.89 -10.79 4.03
C ALA A 45 5.24 -9.44 3.71
N MET A 46 6.04 -8.37 3.79
CA MET A 46 5.59 -7.00 3.51
C MET A 46 6.01 -6.59 2.11
N PHE A 47 5.05 -6.09 1.33
CA PHE A 47 5.25 -5.71 -0.06
C PHE A 47 4.78 -4.29 -0.35
N VAL A 48 5.41 -3.66 -1.33
CA VAL A 48 4.76 -2.66 -2.19
C VAL A 48 4.60 -3.27 -3.58
N TRP A 49 3.57 -2.88 -4.32
CA TRP A 49 3.39 -3.36 -5.69
C TRP A 49 3.84 -2.31 -6.67
N LEU A 50 4.68 -2.69 -7.63
CA LEU A 50 5.17 -1.82 -8.69
C LEU A 50 4.50 -2.20 -10.01
N LEU A 51 3.91 -1.20 -10.67
CA LEU A 51 3.34 -1.34 -12.01
C LEU A 51 4.15 -0.45 -12.98
N LYS A 52 4.75 -1.07 -13.99
CA LYS A 52 5.47 -0.37 -15.06
C LYS A 52 4.60 -0.34 -16.30
N GLY A 53 4.22 0.85 -16.74
CA GLY A 53 3.30 1.09 -17.85
C GLY A 53 3.93 1.84 -19.02
N PRO A 54 3.17 2.05 -20.10
CA PRO A 54 3.63 2.80 -21.26
C PRO A 54 3.88 4.27 -20.91
N GLY A 55 4.75 4.92 -21.68
CA GLY A 55 5.00 6.36 -21.54
C GLY A 55 5.69 6.76 -20.23
N GLN A 56 6.57 5.90 -19.70
CA GLN A 56 7.30 6.10 -18.44
C GLN A 56 6.40 6.14 -17.18
N ARG A 57 5.15 5.71 -17.30
CA ARG A 57 4.24 5.65 -16.15
C ARG A 57 4.68 4.56 -15.19
N THR A 58 4.94 4.94 -13.95
CA THR A 58 5.44 4.05 -12.90
C THR A 58 4.57 4.24 -11.67
N VAL A 59 3.74 3.25 -11.37
CA VAL A 59 2.75 3.33 -10.29
C VAL A 59 3.16 2.41 -9.16
N LEU A 60 3.10 2.90 -7.92
CA LEU A 60 3.12 2.07 -6.74
C LEU A 60 1.71 1.86 -6.19
N VAL A 61 1.42 0.65 -5.71
CA VAL A 61 0.33 0.41 -4.77
C VAL A 61 0.94 0.22 -3.39
N ASP A 62 0.54 1.12 -2.48
CA ASP A 62 1.13 1.35 -1.17
C ASP A 62 2.62 1.78 -1.21
N ALA A 63 3.09 2.31 -0.09
CA ALA A 63 4.41 2.93 0.05
C ALA A 63 5.23 2.38 1.23
N GLY A 64 4.73 1.36 1.93
CA GLY A 64 5.45 0.74 3.05
C GLY A 64 5.60 1.68 4.25
N PHE A 65 6.60 1.39 5.08
CA PHE A 65 7.02 2.22 6.21
C PHE A 65 8.54 2.35 6.30
N TYR A 66 9.00 3.47 6.88
CA TYR A 66 10.43 3.70 7.15
C TYR A 66 10.74 4.46 8.43
N ARG A 67 9.72 5.00 9.13
CA ARG A 67 9.96 5.77 10.34
C ARG A 67 10.48 4.85 11.45
N GLU A 68 11.47 5.35 12.18
CA GLU A 68 12.25 4.57 13.13
C GLU A 68 11.38 3.94 14.22
N GLU A 69 10.35 4.65 14.68
CA GLU A 69 9.41 4.15 15.68
C GLU A 69 8.68 2.87 15.22
N PHE A 70 8.28 2.82 13.95
CA PHE A 70 7.59 1.65 13.39
C PHE A 70 8.56 0.51 13.11
N VAL A 71 9.75 0.80 12.59
CA VAL A 71 10.79 -0.21 12.37
C VAL A 71 11.20 -0.86 13.70
N ARG A 72 11.38 -0.07 14.75
CA ARG A 72 11.71 -0.59 16.10
C ARG A 72 10.57 -1.41 16.69
N ALA A 73 9.33 -0.98 16.53
CA ALA A 73 8.17 -1.69 17.05
C ALA A 73 7.90 -3.01 16.32
N ALA A 74 8.03 -3.03 14.99
CA ALA A 74 7.74 -4.19 14.17
C ALA A 74 8.88 -5.22 14.14
N GLN A 75 10.12 -4.81 14.42
CA GLN A 75 11.33 -5.64 14.35
C GLN A 75 11.41 -6.53 13.10
N PRO A 76 11.30 -5.94 11.88
CA PRO A 76 11.27 -6.72 10.65
C PRO A 76 12.60 -7.44 10.38
N ALA A 77 12.52 -8.66 9.87
CA ALA A 77 13.62 -9.37 9.22
C ALA A 77 13.75 -8.94 7.76
N ASP A 78 14.96 -9.06 7.20
CA ASP A 78 15.32 -8.70 5.81
C ASP A 78 14.87 -7.29 5.39
N TYR A 79 14.87 -6.33 6.31
CA TYR A 79 14.31 -5.01 6.08
C TYR A 79 15.15 -4.15 5.13
N GLN A 80 14.47 -3.54 4.16
CA GLN A 80 14.95 -2.44 3.35
C GLN A 80 13.95 -1.30 3.42
N ARG A 81 14.43 -0.05 3.26
CA ARG A 81 13.50 1.07 3.07
C ARG A 81 12.69 0.80 1.78
N PRO A 82 11.38 1.08 1.75
CA PRO A 82 10.54 0.80 0.57
C PRO A 82 11.08 1.44 -0.72
N SER A 83 11.69 2.62 -0.63
CA SER A 83 12.37 3.29 -1.75
C SER A 83 13.52 2.47 -2.32
N ASP A 84 14.35 1.91 -1.44
CA ASP A 84 15.60 1.24 -1.80
C ASP A 84 15.31 -0.15 -2.37
N ALA A 85 14.23 -0.79 -1.94
CA ALA A 85 13.79 -2.08 -2.48
C ALA A 85 13.48 -2.05 -3.99
N LEU A 86 13.17 -0.87 -4.54
CA LEU A 86 12.90 -0.68 -5.98
C LEU A 86 14.17 -0.72 -6.85
N ASP A 87 15.36 -0.56 -6.27
CA ASP A 87 16.63 -0.57 -7.00
C ASP A 87 16.85 -1.89 -7.75
N SER A 88 16.36 -3.00 -7.17
CA SER A 88 16.39 -4.33 -7.80
C SER A 88 15.67 -4.41 -9.15
N LEU A 89 14.78 -3.46 -9.43
CA LEU A 89 14.01 -3.34 -10.67
C LEU A 89 14.42 -2.10 -11.51
N GLY A 90 15.50 -1.42 -11.11
CA GLY A 90 16.05 -0.24 -11.79
C GLY A 90 15.14 0.99 -11.71
N VAL A 91 14.30 1.10 -10.68
CA VAL A 91 13.36 2.21 -10.52
C VAL A 91 13.84 3.15 -9.44
N SER A 92 14.16 4.39 -9.83
CA SER A 92 14.46 5.46 -8.89
C SER A 92 13.18 5.95 -8.20
N PRO A 93 13.20 6.27 -6.88
CA PRO A 93 12.04 6.82 -6.19
C PRO A 93 11.48 8.09 -6.84
N ALA A 94 12.34 8.93 -7.42
CA ALA A 94 11.94 10.15 -8.12
C ALA A 94 11.24 9.89 -9.47
N SER A 95 11.34 8.66 -10.01
CA SER A 95 10.70 8.26 -11.26
C SER A 95 9.29 7.69 -11.08
N VAL A 96 8.88 7.44 -9.83
CA VAL A 96 7.51 7.01 -9.50
C VAL A 96 6.55 8.17 -9.78
N THR A 97 5.57 7.94 -10.65
CA THR A 97 4.62 8.96 -11.12
C THR A 97 3.37 9.02 -10.25
N ASP A 98 2.93 7.87 -9.74
CA ASP A 98 1.69 7.73 -8.99
C ASP A 98 1.90 6.77 -7.81
N ILE A 99 1.25 7.06 -6.68
CA ILE A 99 1.06 6.10 -5.58
C ILE A 99 -0.44 5.95 -5.35
N ILE A 100 -0.93 4.72 -5.33
CA ILE A 100 -2.30 4.39 -4.95
C ILE A 100 -2.24 3.78 -3.56
N ILE A 101 -2.87 4.45 -2.59
CA ILE A 101 -2.93 4.00 -1.20
C ILE A 101 -4.19 3.15 -1.02
N SER A 102 -4.00 1.90 -0.57
CA SER A 102 -5.10 0.98 -0.28
C SER A 102 -5.91 1.41 0.94
N HIS A 103 -5.22 1.82 2.01
CA HIS A 103 -5.76 2.38 3.25
C HIS A 103 -4.63 3.07 4.05
N VAL A 104 -4.94 3.83 5.11
CA VAL A 104 -3.95 4.73 5.75
C VAL A 104 -3.27 4.18 6.99
N HIS A 105 -3.18 2.87 7.13
CA HIS A 105 -2.30 2.29 8.14
C HIS A 105 -0.83 2.67 7.86
N TRP A 106 -0.04 2.68 8.94
CA TRP A 106 1.34 3.15 8.92
C TRP A 106 2.24 2.36 7.97
N ASP A 107 1.95 1.08 7.75
CA ASP A 107 2.67 0.16 6.87
C ASP A 107 2.28 0.28 5.39
N HIS A 108 1.26 1.08 5.06
CA HIS A 108 0.80 1.33 3.69
C HIS A 108 1.07 2.76 3.24
N LEU A 109 0.76 3.75 4.08
CA LEU A 109 0.96 5.18 3.76
C LEU A 109 2.31 5.72 4.24
N GLY A 110 2.93 5.09 5.23
CA GLY A 110 4.01 5.70 6.03
C GLY A 110 5.28 6.08 5.25
N GLY A 111 5.50 5.49 4.07
CA GLY A 111 6.61 5.81 3.17
C GLY A 111 6.26 6.66 1.96
N ALA A 112 5.06 7.22 1.86
CA ALA A 112 4.64 7.98 0.66
C ALA A 112 5.56 9.19 0.36
N ASP A 113 6.12 9.82 1.40
CA ASP A 113 7.08 10.92 1.32
C ASP A 113 8.47 10.50 0.81
N LEU A 114 8.74 9.21 0.62
CA LEU A 114 9.96 8.72 -0.03
C LEU A 114 9.96 8.90 -1.56
N PHE A 115 8.82 9.25 -2.15
CA PHE A 115 8.60 9.32 -3.60
C PHE A 115 8.22 10.75 -4.02
N PRO A 116 9.20 11.67 -4.11
CA PRO A 116 8.96 13.12 -4.07
C PRO A 116 8.16 13.68 -5.25
N ASN A 117 8.13 12.98 -6.38
CA ASN A 117 7.43 13.43 -7.59
C ASN A 117 6.07 12.74 -7.79
N ALA A 118 5.75 11.76 -6.95
CA ALA A 118 4.57 10.93 -7.15
C ALA A 118 3.30 11.68 -6.76
N ARG A 119 2.27 11.58 -7.60
CA ARG A 119 0.92 11.96 -7.21
C ARG A 119 0.32 10.87 -6.32
N VAL A 120 -0.09 11.24 -5.11
CA VAL A 120 -0.73 10.31 -4.18
C VAL A 120 -2.25 10.28 -4.42
N TRP A 121 -2.79 9.08 -4.59
CA TRP A 121 -4.20 8.78 -4.77
C TRP A 121 -4.70 7.98 -3.58
N ILE A 122 -5.79 8.44 -2.98
CA ILE A 122 -6.45 7.80 -1.85
C ILE A 122 -7.96 7.85 -2.05
N GLN A 123 -8.68 6.84 -1.58
CA GLN A 123 -10.14 6.85 -1.55
C GLN A 123 -10.65 8.01 -0.69
N ARG A 124 -11.64 8.74 -1.21
CA ARG A 124 -12.23 9.89 -0.51
C ARG A 124 -12.74 9.51 0.89
N ALA A 125 -13.43 8.38 1.00
CA ALA A 125 -14.00 7.92 2.28
C ALA A 125 -12.91 7.65 3.34
N GLU A 126 -11.79 7.06 2.91
CA GLU A 126 -10.64 6.80 3.79
C GLU A 126 -10.01 8.11 4.25
N TYR A 127 -9.79 9.04 3.32
CA TYR A 127 -9.29 10.37 3.66
C TYR A 127 -10.22 11.09 4.64
N GLU A 128 -11.53 11.08 4.42
CA GLU A 128 -12.49 11.74 5.30
C GLU A 128 -12.53 11.11 6.69
N TYR A 129 -12.49 9.78 6.80
CA TYR A 129 -12.45 9.10 8.10
C TYR A 129 -11.24 9.50 8.94
N TYR A 130 -10.05 9.58 8.33
CA TYR A 130 -8.80 9.85 9.06
C TYR A 130 -8.42 11.33 9.16
N ALA A 131 -8.78 12.16 8.17
CA ALA A 131 -8.47 13.59 8.18
C ALA A 131 -9.51 14.42 8.96
N VAL A 132 -10.76 13.95 9.06
CA VAL A 132 -11.85 14.64 9.78
C VAL A 132 -12.00 14.10 11.22
N ALA A 133 -11.22 13.10 11.62
CA ALA A 133 -11.08 12.66 13.00
C ALA A 133 -10.47 13.78 13.88
N THR A 134 -11.34 14.70 14.28
CA THR A 134 -11.11 15.69 15.35
C THR A 134 -10.89 14.92 16.67
N PRO A 135 -10.08 15.40 17.63
CA PRO A 135 -9.51 14.60 18.73
C PRO A 135 -10.49 14.00 19.76
N THR A 136 -11.80 14.01 19.52
CA THR A 136 -12.80 13.78 20.57
C THR A 136 -13.27 12.32 20.68
N ARG A 137 -12.81 11.36 19.86
CA ARG A 137 -13.25 9.96 20.00
C ARG A 137 -12.15 8.93 19.74
N LEU A 138 -11.17 8.85 20.63
CA LEU A 138 -10.27 7.68 20.72
C LEU A 138 -10.75 6.58 21.69
N ASN A 139 -11.97 6.65 22.25
CA ASN A 139 -12.38 5.73 23.32
C ASN A 139 -13.64 4.89 23.10
N THR A 140 -14.01 4.57 21.86
CA THR A 140 -14.97 3.49 21.60
C THR A 140 -14.60 2.78 20.31
N ARG A 141 -14.24 1.49 20.38
CA ARG A 141 -14.20 0.60 19.19
C ARG A 141 -15.59 0.60 18.54
N PRO A 142 -15.76 1.04 17.28
CA PRO A 142 -17.00 0.82 16.56
C PRO A 142 -17.02 -0.61 16.01
N SER A 143 -18.08 -1.35 16.31
CA SER A 143 -18.41 -2.62 15.65
C SER A 143 -18.67 -2.40 14.16
N ALA A 144 -18.17 -3.32 13.33
CA ALA A 144 -18.38 -3.34 11.88
C ALA A 144 -19.88 -3.29 11.53
N PRO A 145 -20.30 -2.59 10.47
CA PRO A 145 -21.69 -2.59 10.03
C PRO A 145 -22.09 -3.98 9.53
N ALA A 146 -23.27 -4.44 9.95
CA ALA A 146 -23.86 -5.67 9.48
C ALA A 146 -24.16 -5.56 7.98
N LEU A 147 -23.62 -6.50 7.20
CA LEU A 147 -24.06 -6.74 5.83
C LEU A 147 -25.49 -7.30 5.89
N GLU A 148 -26.47 -6.46 5.58
CA GLU A 148 -27.82 -6.92 5.23
C GLU A 148 -27.72 -7.78 3.97
N ARG A 149 -28.18 -9.03 4.09
CA ARG A 149 -28.35 -9.96 2.97
C ARG A 149 -29.72 -9.69 2.36
N SER A 150 -29.75 -9.39 1.07
CA SER A 150 -30.90 -9.63 0.19
C SER A 150 -30.73 -10.96 -0.55
#